data_AF-A0A7S1SV56-F1
#
_entry.id   AF-A0A7S1SV56-F1
#
_cell.length_a   1.000
_cell.length_b   1.000
_cell.length_c   1.000
_cell.angle_alpha   90.00
_cell.angle_beta   90.00
_cell.angle_gamma   90.00
#
_symmetry.space_group_name_H-M   'P 1'
#
loop_
_entity.id
_entity.type
_entity.pdbx_description
1 polymer ?
#
loop_
_entity_poly.entity_id
_entity_poly.type
_entity_poly.pdbx_seq_one_letter_code
_entity_poly.pdbx_strand_id
1 'polypeptide(L)'
;AELMTMRPLFQGEEKKQSGSPFQSDQVEKIFRVLGQPSEADWPHLQHLYHWCNNTDNVRQRKPEYSRNRLEECLMEQCPNHPFTKRGSAACDLLQRMLVYCPLKRITAEKALQHEFFQQDPLPGNNAFFQGKQQRAPNYPQRIKHLEAASGG
;
A
#
# COMPACT_ATOMS: atom_id res chain seq x y z
N ALA A 1 -2.12 -3.99 3.13
CA ALA A 1 -1.39 -5.14 2.54
C ALA A 1 -0.24 -5.57 3.45
N GLU A 2 0.82 -4.77 3.60
CA GLU A 2 2.01 -5.13 4.38
C GLU A 2 1.73 -5.56 5.83
N LEU A 3 0.85 -4.83 6.54
CA LEU A 3 0.43 -5.23 7.90
C LEU A 3 -0.19 -6.65 7.96
N MET A 4 -0.82 -7.09 6.87
CA MET A 4 -1.46 -8.41 6.81
C MET A 4 -0.45 -9.50 6.42
N THR A 5 0.50 -9.17 5.55
CA THR A 5 1.47 -10.13 5.00
C THR A 5 2.80 -10.16 5.73
N MET A 6 3.03 -9.21 6.64
CA MET A 6 4.31 -8.95 7.33
C MET A 6 5.48 -8.76 6.35
N ARG A 7 5.17 -8.38 5.10
CA ARG A 7 6.13 -8.19 4.02
C ARG A 7 5.75 -6.97 3.19
N PRO A 8 6.71 -6.12 2.80
CA PRO A 8 6.44 -5.01 1.90
C PRO A 8 5.88 -5.54 0.58
N LEU A 9 4.73 -5.00 0.17
CA LEU A 9 4.08 -5.41 -1.08
C LEU A 9 4.92 -4.99 -2.31
N PHE A 10 5.61 -3.85 -2.22
CA PHE A 10 6.45 -3.31 -3.28
C PHE A 10 7.85 -3.00 -2.73
N GLN A 11 8.67 -4.03 -2.54
CA GLN A 11 10.02 -3.87 -2.00
C GLN A 11 11.02 -3.44 -3.07
N GLY A 12 11.04 -2.15 -3.39
CA GLY A 12 12.01 -1.57 -4.34
C GLY A 12 13.36 -1.26 -3.70
N GLU A 13 14.39 -1.19 -4.53
CA GLU A 13 15.73 -0.73 -4.18
C GLU A 13 15.91 0.73 -4.61
N GLU A 14 16.42 1.56 -3.70
CA GLU A 14 16.69 2.96 -3.97
C GLU A 14 17.88 3.12 -4.92
N LYS A 15 17.72 3.95 -5.95
CA LYS A 15 18.83 4.40 -6.78
C LYS A 15 19.73 5.33 -5.96
N LYS A 16 20.99 4.94 -5.79
CA LYS A 16 22.02 5.72 -5.09
C LYS A 16 22.50 6.97 -5.85
N GLN A 17 21.99 7.22 -7.06
CA GLN A 17 22.43 8.33 -7.89
C GLN A 17 21.78 9.64 -7.42
N SER A 18 22.62 10.59 -6.98
CA SER A 18 22.17 11.93 -6.60
C SER A 18 21.55 12.66 -7.79
N GLY A 19 20.36 13.26 -7.58
CA GLY A 19 19.75 14.22 -8.52
C GLY A 19 18.57 13.73 -9.36
N SER A 20 18.26 12.43 -9.40
CA SER A 20 17.04 11.92 -10.06
C SER A 20 16.06 11.35 -9.02
N PRO A 21 14.84 11.92 -8.88
CA PRO A 21 13.84 11.36 -7.96
C PRO A 21 13.21 10.06 -8.48
N PHE A 22 13.43 9.70 -9.75
CA PHE A 22 12.76 8.56 -10.37
C PHE A 22 13.38 7.22 -9.96
N GLN A 23 12.58 6.39 -9.28
CA GLN A 23 12.99 5.08 -8.75
C GLN A 23 12.50 3.96 -9.68
N SER A 24 13.26 3.64 -10.73
CA SER A 24 12.82 2.67 -11.74
C SER A 24 12.62 1.26 -11.19
N ASP A 25 13.44 0.79 -10.24
CA ASP A 25 13.24 -0.52 -9.62
C ASP A 25 11.93 -0.57 -8.81
N GLN A 26 11.62 0.49 -8.05
CA GLN A 26 10.35 0.62 -7.34
C GLN A 26 9.15 0.54 -8.29
N VAL A 27 9.21 1.19 -9.45
CA VAL A 27 8.17 1.11 -10.49
C VAL A 27 8.05 -0.31 -11.04
N GLU A 28 9.18 -0.98 -11.29
CA GLU A 28 9.19 -2.39 -11.69
C GLU A 28 8.51 -3.29 -10.65
N LYS A 29 8.76 -3.12 -9.34
CA LYS A 29 8.08 -3.91 -8.31
C LYS A 29 6.57 -3.68 -8.31
N ILE A 30 6.13 -2.44 -8.53
CA ILE A 30 4.71 -2.12 -8.65
C ILE A 30 4.11 -2.84 -9.87
N PHE A 31 4.77 -2.80 -11.03
CA PHE A 31 4.30 -3.47 -12.25
C PHE A 31 4.22 -4.99 -12.12
N ARG A 32 5.13 -5.62 -11.36
CA ARG A 32 5.08 -7.08 -11.08
C ARG A 32 3.83 -7.51 -10.32
N VAL A 33 3.27 -6.63 -9.50
CA VAL A 33 2.10 -6.92 -8.66
C VAL A 33 0.81 -6.43 -9.29
N LEU A 34 0.79 -5.19 -9.80
CA LEU A 34 -0.43 -4.55 -10.32
C LEU A 34 -0.59 -4.66 -11.84
N GLY A 35 0.42 -5.19 -12.55
CA GLY A 35 0.51 -5.09 -14.01
C GLY A 35 0.93 -3.69 -14.44
N GLN A 36 1.36 -3.54 -15.69
CA GLN A 36 1.72 -2.23 -16.25
C GLN A 36 0.45 -1.45 -16.64
N PRO A 37 0.30 -0.17 -16.26
CA PRO A 37 -0.90 0.59 -16.56
C PRO A 37 -1.07 0.81 -18.07
N SER A 38 -2.33 0.89 -18.49
CA SER A 38 -2.76 1.33 -19.82
C SER A 38 -3.47 2.70 -19.74
N GLU A 39 -3.77 3.29 -20.90
CA GLU A 39 -4.60 4.50 -20.96
C GLU A 39 -6.04 4.26 -20.46
N ALA A 40 -6.55 3.03 -20.57
CA ALA A 40 -7.83 2.65 -20.00
C ALA A 40 -7.79 2.75 -18.46
N ASP A 41 -6.69 2.34 -17.85
CA ASP A 41 -6.49 2.43 -16.39
C ASP A 41 -6.27 3.88 -15.96
N TRP A 42 -5.42 4.61 -16.69
CA TRP A 42 -5.04 5.99 -16.40
C TRP A 42 -5.00 6.86 -17.68
N PRO A 43 -6.07 7.63 -17.96
CA PRO A 43 -6.17 8.41 -19.21
C PRO A 43 -5.05 9.42 -19.44
N HIS A 44 -4.54 10.04 -18.37
CA HIS A 44 -3.44 11.03 -18.44
C HIS A 44 -2.04 10.41 -18.34
N LEU A 45 -1.91 9.08 -18.44
CA LEU A 45 -0.63 8.37 -18.36
C LEU A 45 0.38 8.90 -19.38
N GLN A 46 -0.07 9.19 -20.61
CA GLN A 46 0.76 9.72 -21.70
C GLN A 46 1.38 11.10 -21.39
N HIS A 47 0.80 11.86 -20.46
CA HIS A 47 1.29 13.20 -20.11
C HIS A 47 2.36 13.18 -19.01
N LEU A 48 2.62 12.02 -18.39
CA LEU A 48 3.66 11.91 -17.37
C LEU A 48 5.04 11.94 -18.02
N TYR A 49 5.92 12.81 -17.53
CA TYR A 49 7.27 13.03 -18.07
C TYR A 49 8.03 11.71 -18.34
N HIS A 50 8.13 10.84 -17.33
CA HIS A 50 8.88 9.59 -17.43
C HIS A 50 8.24 8.60 -18.42
N TRP A 51 6.90 8.56 -18.48
CA TRP A 51 6.17 7.70 -19.41
C TRP A 51 6.29 8.18 -20.85
N CYS A 52 6.05 9.48 -21.09
CA CYS A 52 6.14 10.12 -22.41
C CYS A 52 7.55 9.94 -23.00
N ASN A 53 8.58 10.27 -22.22
CA ASN A 53 9.97 10.22 -22.64
C ASN A 53 10.58 8.81 -22.52
N ASN A 54 9.82 7.82 -22.03
CA ASN A 54 10.28 6.45 -21.78
C ASN A 54 11.60 6.36 -21.00
N THR A 55 11.79 7.23 -20.00
CA THR A 55 13.02 7.24 -19.20
C THR A 55 13.19 5.91 -18.46
N ASP A 56 14.42 5.40 -18.39
CA ASP A 56 14.75 4.10 -17.78
C ASP A 56 13.88 2.94 -18.32
N ASN A 57 13.42 3.04 -19.57
CA ASN A 57 12.57 2.04 -20.22
C ASN A 57 11.28 1.71 -19.45
N VAL A 58 10.65 2.69 -18.80
CA VAL A 58 9.40 2.49 -18.04
C VAL A 58 8.24 1.89 -18.86
N ARG A 59 8.27 2.03 -20.19
CA ARG A 59 7.27 1.42 -21.09
C ARG A 59 7.62 -0.01 -21.51
N GLN A 60 8.76 -0.56 -21.08
CA GLN A 60 9.18 -1.91 -21.42
C GLN A 60 8.10 -2.92 -21.02
N ARG A 61 7.59 -3.64 -22.00
CA ARG A 61 6.65 -4.74 -21.79
C ARG A 61 7.43 -5.96 -21.35
N LYS A 62 7.00 -6.59 -20.25
CA LYS A 62 7.47 -7.90 -19.81
C LYS A 62 6.27 -8.81 -19.52
N PRO A 63 6.35 -10.14 -19.76
CA PRO A 63 5.23 -11.06 -19.50
C PRO A 63 4.70 -10.98 -18.07
N GLU A 64 5.57 -10.70 -17.10
CA GLU A 64 5.23 -10.56 -15.69
C GLU A 64 4.33 -9.36 -15.40
N TYR A 65 4.27 -8.37 -16.30
CA TYR A 65 3.48 -7.14 -16.15
C TYR A 65 2.15 -7.20 -16.90
N SER A 66 1.81 -8.35 -17.49
CA SER A 66 0.67 -8.51 -18.40
C SER A 66 -0.69 -8.29 -17.75
N ARG A 67 -0.80 -8.45 -16.42
CA ARG A 67 -2.06 -8.34 -15.68
C ARG A 67 -1.85 -7.97 -14.23
N ASN A 68 -2.92 -7.51 -13.59
CA ASN A 68 -2.96 -7.32 -12.14
C ASN A 68 -2.97 -8.68 -11.43
N ARG A 69 -2.00 -8.88 -10.53
CA ARG A 69 -1.80 -10.09 -9.72
C ARG A 69 -1.95 -9.83 -8.23
N LEU A 70 -2.44 -8.65 -7.81
CA LEU A 70 -2.54 -8.27 -6.39
C LEU A 70 -3.20 -9.37 -5.55
N GLU A 71 -4.34 -9.87 -5.98
CA GLU A 71 -5.06 -10.93 -5.26
C GLU A 71 -4.23 -12.22 -5.15
N GLU A 72 -3.57 -12.65 -6.23
CA GLU A 72 -2.70 -13.82 -6.24
C GLU A 72 -1.51 -13.63 -5.30
N CYS A 73 -0.86 -12.47 -5.34
CA CYS A 73 0.27 -12.15 -4.47
C CYS A 73 -0.14 -12.16 -2.99
N LEU A 74 -1.32 -11.63 -2.65
CA LEU A 74 -1.83 -11.66 -1.27
C LEU A 74 -2.12 -13.09 -0.81
N MET A 75 -2.70 -13.93 -1.67
CA MET A 75 -2.96 -15.34 -1.40
C MET A 75 -1.66 -16.14 -1.25
N GLU A 76 -0.68 -15.93 -2.12
CA GLU A 76 0.63 -16.61 -2.05
C GLU A 76 1.39 -16.24 -0.76
N GLN A 77 1.30 -14.97 -0.33
CA GLN A 77 1.98 -14.52 0.89
C GLN A 77 1.29 -14.97 2.17
N CYS A 78 -0.04 -15.12 2.18
CA CYS A 78 -0.83 -15.50 3.34
C CYS A 78 -2.02 -16.39 2.95
N PRO A 79 -1.81 -17.66 2.57
CA PRO A 79 -2.85 -18.49 1.97
C PRO A 79 -4.03 -18.82 2.90
N ASN A 80 -3.81 -18.83 4.21
CA ASN A 80 -4.80 -19.21 5.21
C ASN A 80 -5.47 -18.01 5.91
N HIS A 81 -5.17 -16.77 5.50
CA HIS A 81 -5.70 -15.58 6.15
C HIS A 81 -7.11 -15.23 5.58
N PRO A 82 -8.14 -15.01 6.41
CA PRO A 82 -9.50 -14.69 5.92
C PRO A 82 -9.55 -13.49 4.98
N PHE A 83 -8.78 -12.45 5.28
CA PHE A 83 -8.66 -11.22 4.48
C PHE A 83 -7.88 -11.35 3.16
N THR A 84 -7.23 -12.48 2.89
CA THR A 84 -6.54 -12.72 1.61
C THR A 84 -7.29 -13.71 0.74
N LYS A 85 -8.44 -14.23 1.21
CA LYS A 85 -9.32 -15.04 0.36
C LYS A 85 -9.76 -14.24 -0.86
N ARG A 86 -9.84 -14.92 -2.00
CA ARG A 86 -10.36 -14.36 -3.24
C ARG A 86 -11.74 -13.75 -3.02
N GLY A 87 -11.92 -12.51 -3.49
CA GLY A 87 -13.17 -11.76 -3.34
C GLY A 87 -13.51 -11.31 -1.91
N SER A 88 -12.59 -11.43 -0.95
CA SER A 88 -12.83 -10.89 0.41
C SER A 88 -12.94 -9.36 0.39
N ALA A 89 -13.72 -8.80 1.32
CA ALA A 89 -13.91 -7.35 1.43
C ALA A 89 -12.58 -6.59 1.66
N ALA A 90 -11.61 -7.22 2.32
CA ALA A 90 -10.27 -6.67 2.49
C ALA A 90 -9.49 -6.60 1.17
N CYS A 91 -9.55 -7.66 0.35
CA CYS A 91 -8.95 -7.69 -0.97
C CYS A 91 -9.60 -6.65 -1.90
N ASP A 92 -10.93 -6.55 -1.90
CA ASP A 92 -11.65 -5.53 -2.68
C ASP A 92 -11.25 -4.11 -2.27
N LEU A 93 -11.18 -3.82 -0.97
CA LEU A 93 -10.73 -2.52 -0.47
C LEU A 93 -9.30 -2.19 -0.94
N LEU A 94 -8.37 -3.16 -0.84
CA LEU A 94 -7.00 -2.98 -1.31
C LEU A 94 -6.93 -2.72 -2.82
N GLN A 95 -7.73 -3.41 -3.63
CA GLN A 95 -7.81 -3.17 -5.08
C GLN A 95 -8.28 -1.74 -5.39
N ARG A 96 -9.24 -1.20 -4.62
CA ARG A 96 -9.73 0.18 -4.77
C ARG A 96 -8.74 1.24 -4.28
N MET A 97 -7.89 0.90 -3.30
CA MET A 97 -6.84 1.78 -2.79
C MET A 97 -5.60 1.80 -3.71
N LEU A 98 -5.25 0.67 -4.32
CA LEU A 98 -4.05 0.50 -5.14
C LEU A 98 -4.32 0.73 -6.63
N VAL A 99 -5.15 1.73 -6.95
CA VAL A 99 -5.42 2.16 -8.33
C VAL A 99 -4.37 3.17 -8.80
N TYR A 100 -3.86 2.96 -10.02
CA TYR A 100 -2.87 3.84 -10.67
C TYR A 100 -3.37 5.27 -10.80
N CYS A 101 -4.53 5.45 -11.45
CA CYS A 101 -5.10 6.77 -11.67
C CYS A 101 -5.57 7.38 -10.33
N PRO A 102 -4.97 8.49 -9.87
CA PRO A 102 -5.33 9.09 -8.59
C PRO A 102 -6.81 9.51 -8.53
N LEU A 103 -7.38 9.97 -9.65
CA LEU A 103 -8.77 10.40 -9.75
C LEU A 103 -9.78 9.23 -9.65
N LYS A 104 -9.34 8.00 -9.92
CA LYS A 104 -10.17 6.79 -9.81
C LYS A 104 -9.98 6.07 -8.46
N ARG A 105 -8.97 6.45 -7.67
CA ARG A 105 -8.67 5.83 -6.38
C ARG A 105 -9.76 6.16 -5.37
N ILE A 106 -10.11 5.19 -4.53
CA ILE A 106 -11.05 5.43 -3.43
C ILE A 106 -10.54 6.53 -2.50
N THR A 107 -11.41 7.46 -2.13
CA THR A 107 -11.15 8.51 -1.14
C THR A 107 -11.16 7.95 0.28
N ALA A 108 -10.50 8.61 1.23
CA ALA A 108 -10.51 8.19 2.64
C ALA A 108 -11.94 8.05 3.21
N GLU A 109 -12.84 9.01 2.95
CA GLU A 109 -14.24 8.96 3.39
C GLU A 109 -14.96 7.69 2.90
N LYS A 110 -14.94 7.44 1.58
CA LYS A 110 -15.50 6.22 0.98
C LYS A 110 -14.84 4.93 1.48
N ALA A 111 -13.54 4.96 1.76
CA ALA A 111 -12.82 3.80 2.29
C ALA A 111 -13.29 3.46 3.71
N LEU A 112 -13.54 4.45 4.56
CA LEU A 112 -14.08 4.25 5.92
C LEU A 112 -15.51 3.69 5.90
N GLN A 113 -16.27 3.98 4.85
CA GLN A 113 -17.62 3.46 4.64
C GLN A 113 -17.64 2.06 3.98
N HIS A 114 -16.48 1.50 3.62
CA HIS A 114 -16.40 0.22 2.92
C HIS A 114 -16.89 -0.96 3.78
N GLU A 115 -17.48 -1.98 3.14
CA GLU A 115 -18.02 -3.18 3.80
C GLU A 115 -16.99 -3.88 4.71
N PHE A 116 -15.70 -3.78 4.37
CA PHE A 116 -14.60 -4.29 5.21
C PHE A 116 -14.67 -3.81 6.67
N PHE A 117 -15.10 -2.57 6.91
CA PHE A 117 -15.23 -2.00 8.26
C PHE A 117 -16.62 -2.23 8.88
N GLN A 118 -17.54 -2.88 8.15
CA GLN A 118 -18.88 -3.21 8.60
C GLN A 118 -19.04 -4.70 8.95
N GLN A 119 -18.04 -5.51 8.60
CA GLN A 119 -17.99 -6.95 8.92
C GLN A 119 -17.29 -7.18 10.26
N ASP A 120 -17.68 -8.24 10.97
CA ASP A 120 -17.00 -8.65 12.20
C ASP A 120 -15.57 -9.16 11.91
N PRO A 121 -14.58 -8.81 12.76
CA PRO A 121 -14.70 -7.92 13.91
C PRO A 121 -14.76 -6.46 13.49
N LEU A 122 -15.72 -5.71 14.05
CA LEU A 122 -15.82 -4.27 13.84
C LEU A 122 -14.56 -3.53 14.36
N PRO A 123 -14.13 -2.45 13.69
CA PRO A 123 -13.00 -1.64 14.15
C PRO A 123 -13.27 -1.05 15.54
N GLY A 124 -12.32 -1.21 16.46
CA GLY A 124 -12.38 -0.64 17.80
C GLY A 124 -11.49 0.60 17.96
N ASN A 125 -11.74 1.38 19.01
CA ASN A 125 -10.91 2.55 19.37
C ASN A 125 -9.45 2.20 19.70
N ASN A 126 -9.18 0.93 20.00
CA ASN A 126 -7.85 0.44 20.31
C ASN A 126 -7.58 -0.85 19.54
N ALA A 127 -6.58 -0.82 18.66
CA ALA A 127 -6.21 -1.95 17.79
C ALA A 127 -5.74 -3.20 18.55
N PHE A 128 -5.36 -3.07 19.83
CA PHE A 128 -4.88 -4.19 20.65
C PHE A 128 -6.00 -4.91 21.42
N PHE A 129 -7.21 -4.35 21.46
CA PHE A 129 -8.33 -4.91 22.22
C PHE A 129 -9.44 -5.36 21.28
N GLN A 130 -9.82 -6.64 21.40
CA GLN A 130 -10.99 -7.20 20.74
C GLN A 130 -12.16 -7.21 21.74
N GLY A 131 -13.27 -6.53 21.42
CA GLY A 131 -14.51 -6.55 22.21
C GLY A 131 -14.79 -5.31 23.08
N LYS A 132 -15.81 -5.40 23.94
CA LYS A 132 -16.39 -4.27 24.71
C LYS A 132 -15.59 -3.79 25.92
N GLN A 133 -14.47 -4.44 26.28
CA GLN A 133 -13.66 -4.01 27.42
C GLN A 133 -12.64 -2.95 27.02
N GLN A 134 -13.12 -1.71 26.89
CA GLN A 134 -12.27 -0.56 26.63
C GLN A 134 -11.74 -0.03 27.97
N ARG A 135 -10.54 -0.47 28.38
CA ARG A 135 -9.72 0.37 29.27
C ARG A 135 -9.03 1.40 28.40
N ALA A 136 -9.08 2.67 28.81
CA ALA A 136 -8.37 3.74 28.10
C ALA A 136 -6.89 3.33 27.93
N PRO A 137 -6.33 3.38 26.71
CA PRO A 137 -4.93 3.05 26.50
C PRO A 137 -4.05 3.95 27.37
N ASN A 138 -3.26 3.34 28.25
CA ASN A 138 -2.23 4.06 28.97
C ASN A 138 -1.05 4.25 28.01
N TYR A 139 -1.08 5.33 27.22
CA TYR A 139 0.01 5.64 26.31
C TYR A 139 1.27 5.94 27.12
N PRO A 140 2.41 5.30 26.81
CA PRO A 140 3.66 5.59 27.50
C PRO A 140 3.98 7.07 27.32
N GLN A 141 4.09 7.80 28.44
CA GLN A 141 4.49 9.19 28.39
C GLN A 141 5.92 9.29 27.89
N ARG A 142 6.15 10.17 26.92
CA ARG A 142 7.50 10.47 26.42
C ARG A 142 8.34 10.94 27.60
N ILE A 143 9.31 10.13 28.02
CA ILE A 143 10.27 10.50 29.06
C ILE A 143 11.03 11.73 28.53
N LYS A 144 10.76 12.90 29.11
CA LYS A 144 11.62 14.06 28.90
C LYS A 144 12.91 13.74 29.65
N HIS A 145 13.97 13.39 28.93
CA HIS A 145 15.30 13.35 29.53
C HIS A 145 15.55 14.73 30.16
N LEU A 146 15.74 14.76 31.48
CA LEU A 146 16.24 15.94 32.17
C LEU A 146 17.61 16.27 31.58
N GLU A 147 17.74 17.45 30.97
CA GLU A 147 19.03 18.12 30.83
C GLU A 147 19.57 18.39 32.23
N ALA A 148 20.39 17.49 32.75
CA ALA A 148 21.26 17.73 33.88
C ALA A 148 22.70 17.61 33.40
N ALA A 149 23.16 18.62 32.66
CA ALA A 149 24.56 18.80 32.35
C ALA A 149 24.87 20.28 32.04
N SER A 150 25.01 21.10 33.09
CA SER A 150 25.98 22.20 33.14
C SER A 150 25.82 22.99 34.45
N GLY A 151 26.75 22.81 35.38
CA GLY A 151 26.81 23.57 36.62
C GLY A 151 27.86 23.02 37.58
N GLY A 152 29.13 23.21 37.22
CA GLY A 152 30.31 22.85 38.03
C GLY A 152 31.57 23.21 37.27
#